data_AF-A0A2P6MNF8-F1
#
_entry.id   AF-A0A2P6MNF8-F1
#
_cell.length_a   1.000
_cell.length_b   1.000
_cell.length_c   1.000
_cell.angle_alpha   90.00
_cell.angle_beta   90.00
_cell.angle_gamma   90.00
#
_symmetry.space_group_name_H-M   'P 1'
#
loop_
_entity.id
_entity.type
_entity.pdbx_description
1 polymer ?
#
loop_
_entity_poly.entity_id
_entity_poly.type
_entity_poly.pdbx_seq_one_letter_code
_entity_poly.pdbx_strand_id
1 'polypeptide(L)' 'MKNLAARDQLKTHLISHFHSRMSLMNYGVLWNLDHIIPVSFAKDNLKALCHYSNIQPMLVAENSSKCADLCLPQGM' A
#
# COMPACT_ATOMS: atom_id res chain seq x y z
N MET A 1 -5.81 16.72 -18.93
CA MET A 1 -6.76 16.11 -17.98
C MET A 1 -6.02 15.05 -17.17
N LYS A 2 -5.53 15.37 -15.96
CA LYS A 2 -4.75 14.43 -15.14
C LYS A 2 -5.71 13.48 -14.41
N ASN A 3 -5.97 12.34 -15.04
CA ASN A 3 -6.34 11.03 -14.48
C ASN A 3 -7.19 10.99 -13.18
N LEU A 4 -8.38 11.60 -13.19
CA LEU A 4 -9.35 11.52 -12.09
C LEU A 4 -9.81 10.07 -11.85
N ALA A 5 -9.98 9.29 -12.91
CA ALA A 5 -10.41 7.89 -12.85
C ALA A 5 -9.47 7.00 -12.01
N ALA A 6 -8.15 7.14 -12.17
CA ALA A 6 -7.19 6.35 -11.40
C ALA A 6 -7.23 6.66 -9.89
N ARG A 7 -7.46 7.93 -9.53
CA ARG A 7 -7.62 8.34 -8.13
C ARG A 7 -8.89 7.73 -7.53
N ASP A 8 -9.98 7.72 -8.28
CA ASP A 8 -11.26 7.16 -7.81
C ASP A 8 -11.20 5.64 -7.68
N GLN A 9 -10.47 4.95 -8.58
CA GLN A 9 -10.18 3.52 -8.47
C GLN A 9 -9.40 3.18 -7.20
N LEU A 10 -8.30 3.89 -6.93
CA LEU A 10 -7.52 3.69 -5.70
C LEU A 10 -8.36 3.94 -4.45
N LYS A 11 -9.14 5.04 -4.44
CA LYS A 11 -10.01 5.37 -3.30
C LYS A 11 -11.05 4.27 -3.06
N THR A 12 -11.70 3.79 -4.11
CA THR A 12 -12.70 2.71 -4.03
C THR A 12 -12.08 1.42 -3.54
N HIS A 13 -10.91 1.06 -4.09
CA HIS A 13 -10.13 -0.10 -3.69
C HIS A 13 -9.77 -0.06 -2.20
N LEU A 14 -9.21 1.06 -1.71
CA LEU A 14 -8.86 1.24 -0.30
C LEU A 14 -10.07 1.13 0.62
N ILE A 15 -11.19 1.80 0.29
CA ILE A 15 -12.42 1.74 1.09
C ILE A 15 -12.95 0.30 1.16
N SER A 16 -12.86 -0.45 0.06
CA SER A 16 -13.30 -1.86 0.03
C SER A 16 -12.43 -2.79 0.89
N HIS A 17 -11.24 -2.34 1.29
CA HIS A 17 -10.30 -3.08 2.14
C HIS A 17 -10.21 -2.55 3.57
N PHE A 18 -10.96 -1.50 3.92
CA PHE A 18 -11.03 -1.04 5.30
C PHE A 18 -11.67 -2.10 6.19
N HIS A 19 -10.97 -2.44 7.27
CA HIS A 19 -11.48 -3.26 8.34
C HIS A 19 -11.35 -2.49 9.67
N SER A 20 -12.03 -2.97 10.72
CA SER A 20 -12.00 -2.33 12.04
C SER A 20 -12.50 -0.87 11.97
N ARG A 21 -11.79 0.07 12.60
CA ARG A 21 -12.12 1.50 12.67
C ARG A 21 -11.47 2.32 11.55
N MET A 22 -10.99 1.69 10.48
CA MET A 22 -10.35 2.41 9.37
C MET A 22 -11.34 3.33 8.65
N SER A 23 -10.87 4.54 8.34
CA SER A 23 -11.59 5.50 7.51
C SER A 23 -10.59 6.41 6.80
N LEU A 24 -11.02 7.10 5.76
CA LEU A 24 -10.17 8.13 5.14
C LEU A 24 -9.75 9.23 6.12
N MET A 25 -10.54 9.46 7.19
CA MET A 25 -10.28 10.51 8.17
C MET A 25 -9.16 10.18 9.16
N ASN A 26 -8.80 8.90 9.31
CA ASN A 26 -7.75 8.46 10.22
C ASN A 26 -6.52 7.88 9.49
N TYR A 27 -6.36 8.23 8.21
CA TYR A 27 -5.13 8.03 7.46
C TYR A 27 -3.94 8.72 8.18
N GLY A 28 -2.82 8.02 8.30
CA GLY A 28 -1.62 8.50 9.00
C GLY A 28 -1.70 8.39 10.52
N VAL A 29 -2.88 8.10 11.09
CA VAL A 29 -3.09 7.94 12.53
C VAL A 29 -3.34 6.48 12.88
N LEU A 30 -4.35 5.86 12.25
CA LEU A 30 -4.70 4.46 12.50
C LEU A 30 -4.06 3.52 11.47
N TRP A 31 -4.00 3.95 10.21
CA TRP A 31 -3.51 3.14 9.10
C TRP A 31 -2.71 3.97 8.09
N ASN A 32 -1.85 3.28 7.34
CA ASN A 32 -1.02 3.82 6.26
C ASN A 32 -1.24 3.03 4.96
N LEU A 33 -0.79 3.61 3.84
CA LEU A 33 -0.69 2.89 2.57
C LEU A 33 0.49 1.93 2.63
N ASP A 34 0.23 0.69 2.27
CA ASP A 34 1.23 -0.35 2.18
C ASP A 34 1.19 -0.99 0.78
N HIS A 35 2.37 -1.39 0.28
CA HIS A 35 2.45 -2.20 -0.94
C HIS A 35 2.46 -3.67 -0.53
N ILE A 36 1.52 -4.46 -1.05
CA ILE A 36 1.45 -5.90 -0.79
C ILE A 36 2.78 -6.55 -1.20
N ILE A 37 3.22 -6.29 -2.44
CA ILE A 37 4.55 -6.62 -2.94
C ILE A 37 5.42 -5.35 -2.89
N PRO A 38 6.53 -5.34 -2.15
CA PRO A 38 7.42 -4.19 -2.08
C PRO A 38 7.90 -3.72 -3.45
N VAL A 39 7.91 -2.41 -3.65
CA VAL A 39 8.42 -1.80 -4.88
C VAL A 39 9.88 -2.15 -5.14
N SER A 40 10.67 -2.40 -4.10
CA SER A 40 12.07 -2.85 -4.20
C SER A 40 12.25 -4.18 -4.94
N PHE A 41 11.18 -4.96 -5.12
CA PHE A 41 11.22 -6.21 -5.90
C PHE A 41 10.96 -5.98 -7.39
N ALA A 42 10.66 -4.74 -7.82
CA ALA A 42 10.56 -4.43 -9.23
C ALA A 42 11.93 -4.60 -9.90
N LYS A 43 12.02 -5.54 -10.85
CA LYS A 43 13.16 -5.64 -11.77
C LYS A 43 13.00 -4.61 -12.91
N ASP A 44 12.02 -4.86 -13.78
CA ASP A 44 11.83 -4.05 -14.99
C ASP A 44 10.44 -3.38 -15.07
N ASN A 45 9.47 -3.83 -14.26
CA ASN A 45 8.08 -3.38 -14.35
C ASN A 45 7.59 -2.70 -13.07
N LEU A 46 8.17 -1.54 -12.78
CA LEU A 46 7.76 -0.70 -11.65
C LEU A 46 6.27 -0.31 -11.72
N LYS A 47 5.74 -0.08 -12.92
CA LYS A 47 4.35 0.32 -13.12
C LYS A 47 3.35 -0.72 -12.61
N ALA A 48 3.66 -2.01 -12.75
CA ALA A 48 2.81 -3.07 -12.21
C ALA A 48 2.75 -3.05 -10.68
N LEU A 49 3.88 -2.80 -10.01
CA LEU A 49 3.91 -2.70 -8.54
C LEU A 49 3.30 -1.40 -8.01
N CYS A 50 3.26 -0.33 -8.81
CA CYS A 50 2.56 0.91 -8.46
C CYS A 50 1.05 0.90 -8.82
N HIS A 51 0.51 -0.21 -9.34
CA HIS A 51 -0.92 -0.32 -9.62
C HIS A 51 -1.74 -0.39 -8.32
N TYR A 52 -2.94 0.20 -8.31
CA TYR A 52 -3.75 0.30 -7.08
C TYR A 52 -4.06 -1.06 -6.46
N SER A 53 -4.14 -2.13 -7.27
CA SER A 53 -4.38 -3.49 -6.78
C SER A 53 -3.24 -4.06 -5.92
N ASN A 54 -2.04 -3.48 -5.99
CA ASN A 54 -0.91 -3.82 -5.12
C ASN A 54 -0.86 -2.94 -3.86
N ILE A 55 -1.82 -2.02 -3.68
CA ILE A 55 -1.88 -1.13 -2.52
C ILE A 55 -2.96 -1.62 -1.57
N GLN A 56 -2.66 -1.63 -0.28
CA GLN A 56 -3.62 -1.96 0.78
C GLN A 56 -3.56 -0.97 1.94
N PRO A 57 -4.65 -0.78 2.69
CA PRO A 57 -4.60 -0.14 3.98
C PRO A 57 -4.00 -1.11 5.01
N MET A 58 -3.07 -0.65 5.84
CA MET A 58 -2.46 -1.46 6.90
C MET A 58 -2.35 -0.62 8.17
N LEU A 59 -2.55 -1.20 9.36
CA LEU A 59 -2.43 -0.42 10.60
C LEU A 59 -1.00 0.13 10.74
N VAL A 60 -0.86 1.33 11.29
CA VAL A 60 0.45 1.97 11.46
C VAL A 60 1.42 1.07 12.23
N ALA A 61 0.93 0.40 13.28
CA ALA A 61 1.72 -0.53 14.07
C ALA A 61 2.18 -1.74 13.26
N GLU A 62 1.30 -2.36 12.48
CA GLU A 62 1.62 -3.53 11.65
C GLU A 62 2.60 -3.16 10.53
N ASN A 63 2.38 -2.03 9.86
CA ASN A 63 3.26 -1.54 8.79
C ASN A 63 4.67 -1.24 9.32
N SER A 64 4.78 -0.71 10.54
CA SER A 64 6.08 -0.46 11.18
C SER A 64 6.83 -1.76 11.47
N SER A 65 6.13 -2.81 11.93
CA SER A 65 6.71 -4.13 12.14
C SER A 65 7.08 -4.82 10.82
N LYS A 66 6.28 -4.65 9.76
CA LYS A 66 6.57 -5.22 8.43
C LYS A 66 7.92 -4.75 7.88
N CYS A 67 8.26 -3.48 8.06
CA CYS A 67 9.57 -2.95 7.67
C CYS A 67 10.74 -3.62 8.40
N ALA A 68 10.53 -4.12 9.63
CA ALA A 68 11.55 -4.86 10.37
C ALA A 68 11.73 -6.29 9.84
N ASP A 69 10.66 -6.91 9.34
CA ASP A 69 10.67 -8.29 8.83
C ASP A 69 11.07 -8.40 7.34
N LEU A 70 11.12 -7.28 6.60
CA LEU A 70 11.70 -7.20 5.26
C LEU A 70 13.24 -7.32 5.31
N CYS A 71 13.76 -8.24 6.12
CA CYS A 71 15.13 -8.75 6.07
C CYS A 71 15.54 -8.84 4.61
N LEU A 72 16.34 -7.86 4.19
CA LEU A 72 16.97 -7.83 2.89
C LEU A 72 17.65 -9.19 2.76
N PRO A 73 17.39 -9.98 1.69
CA PRO A 73 18.22 -11.15 1.46
C PRO A 73 19.66 -10.64 1.35
N GLN A 74 20.48 -10.97 2.34
CA GLN A 74 21.92 -10.85 2.20
C GLN A 74 22.31 -11.87 1.14
N GLY A 75 22.52 -11.41 -0.08
CA GLY A 75 22.96 -12.23 -1.20
C GLY A 75 21.87 -12.48 -2.24
N MET A 76 21.73 -11.56 -3.19
CA MET A 76 21.67 -11.89 -4.61
C MET A 76 22.69 -11.02 -5.35
#